data_AF-A0A7X8TPN6-F1
#
_entry.id   AF-A0A7X8TPN6-F1
#
_cell.length_a   1.000
_cell.length_b   1.000
_cell.length_c   1.000
_cell.angle_alpha   90.00
_cell.angle_beta   90.00
_cell.angle_gamma   90.00
#
_symmetry.space_group_name_H-M   'P 1'
#
loop_
_entity.id
_entity.type
_entity.pdbx_description
1 polymer ?
#
loop_
_entity_poly.entity_id
_entity_poly.type
_entity_poly.pdbx_seq_one_letter_code
_entity_poly.pdbx_strand_id
1 'polypeptide(L)'
;MTPSLDSWQQKLNTWYQSRNDDQVHSDDQDTILIELIAQTPQAVWGPTLSDAQSQAIATWLDASLRQFEHVRERKPIQAYHRLQAIYADLAHTAKTLDCDIHIRDWCMRRLQHITVLMLTFCQQQMGSIWALRVKQLREAHVALMEQLEWNESHEFRHASTRRH
;
A
#
# COMPACT_ATOMS: atom_id res chain seq x y z
N MET A 1 -19.87 -10.82 -4.28
CA MET A 1 -20.01 -10.32 -2.91
C MET A 1 -18.62 -10.04 -2.38
N THR A 2 -18.33 -8.82 -1.93
CA THR A 2 -17.08 -8.51 -1.24
C THR A 2 -17.08 -9.20 0.14
N PRO A 3 -15.95 -9.77 0.60
CA PRO A 3 -15.89 -10.39 1.93
C PRO A 3 -16.11 -9.34 3.03
N SER A 4 -16.55 -9.76 4.22
CA SER A 4 -16.55 -8.86 5.38
C SER A 4 -15.12 -8.61 5.86
N LEU A 5 -14.90 -7.47 6.52
CA LEU A 5 -13.60 -7.10 7.10
C LEU A 5 -13.06 -8.22 8.01
N ASP A 6 -13.89 -8.70 8.92
CA ASP A 6 -13.52 -9.73 9.90
C ASP A 6 -13.15 -11.06 9.23
N SER A 7 -13.96 -11.51 8.25
CA SER A 7 -13.68 -12.76 7.54
C SER A 7 -12.39 -12.68 6.73
N TRP A 8 -12.16 -11.55 6.07
CA TRP A 8 -10.93 -11.31 5.32
C TRP A 8 -9.70 -11.27 6.24
N GLN A 9 -9.77 -10.52 7.36
CA GLN A 9 -8.69 -10.46 8.34
C GLN A 9 -8.37 -11.82 8.95
N GLN A 10 -9.40 -12.62 9.29
CA GLN A 10 -9.21 -13.97 9.79
C GLN A 10 -8.46 -14.84 8.79
N LYS A 11 -8.85 -14.84 7.51
CA LYS A 11 -8.14 -15.61 6.47
C LYS A 11 -6.70 -15.19 6.31
N LEU A 12 -6.43 -13.88 6.32
CA LEU A 12 -5.06 -13.35 6.21
C LEU A 12 -4.22 -13.71 7.43
N ASN A 13 -4.79 -13.67 8.63
CA ASN A 13 -4.13 -14.12 9.86
C ASN A 13 -3.85 -15.63 9.83
N THR A 14 -4.79 -16.45 9.35
CA THR A 14 -4.57 -17.89 9.17
C THR A 14 -3.41 -18.16 8.21
N TRP A 15 -3.33 -17.42 7.10
CA TRP A 15 -2.21 -17.51 6.17
C TRP A 15 -0.87 -17.18 6.86
N TYR A 16 -0.83 -16.12 7.68
CA TYR A 16 0.36 -15.78 8.47
C TYR A 16 0.75 -16.88 9.46
N GLN A 17 -0.25 -17.50 10.13
CA GLN A 17 0.00 -18.56 11.10
C GLN A 17 0.51 -19.84 10.43
N SER A 18 -0.04 -20.22 9.27
CA SER A 18 0.41 -21.40 8.51
C SER A 18 1.87 -21.30 8.03
N ARG A 19 2.46 -20.11 8.05
CA ARG A 19 3.87 -19.89 7.68
C ARG A 19 4.86 -20.23 8.81
N ASN A 20 4.45 -20.16 10.07
CA ASN A 20 5.33 -20.48 11.20
C ASN A 20 5.65 -21.98 11.29
N ASP A 21 4.83 -22.82 10.66
CA ASP A 21 5.06 -24.27 10.57
C ASP A 21 5.91 -24.60 9.33
N ASP A 22 7.20 -24.27 9.34
CA ASP A 22 8.31 -24.76 8.48
C ASP A 22 8.12 -24.86 6.94
N GLN A 23 7.00 -24.42 6.37
CA GLN A 23 6.76 -24.47 4.93
C GLN A 23 7.36 -23.24 4.26
N VAL A 24 8.58 -23.47 3.75
CA VAL A 24 9.23 -22.67 2.71
C VAL A 24 8.19 -22.15 1.73
N HIS A 25 8.24 -20.85 1.43
CA HIS A 25 7.44 -20.14 0.44
C HIS A 25 7.29 -20.92 -0.88
N SER A 26 6.26 -21.77 -0.96
CA SER A 26 5.88 -22.44 -2.19
C SER A 26 5.09 -21.47 -3.06
N ASP A 27 5.10 -21.70 -4.37
CA ASP A 27 4.32 -20.91 -5.33
C ASP A 27 2.80 -20.93 -4.99
N ASP A 28 2.33 -21.99 -4.31
CA ASP A 28 0.94 -22.12 -3.84
C ASP A 28 0.61 -21.10 -2.74
N GLN A 29 1.53 -20.89 -1.78
CA GLN A 29 1.33 -19.91 -0.70
C GLN A 29 1.34 -18.47 -1.21
N ASP A 30 2.15 -18.17 -2.23
CA ASP A 30 2.15 -16.86 -2.91
C ASP A 30 0.81 -16.65 -3.65
N THR A 31 0.31 -17.68 -4.33
CA THR A 31 -0.98 -17.62 -5.04
C THR A 31 -2.13 -17.31 -4.08
N ILE A 32 -2.18 -17.99 -2.92
CA ILE A 32 -3.19 -17.72 -1.88
C ILE A 32 -3.08 -16.27 -1.38
N LEU A 33 -1.85 -15.79 -1.11
CA LEU A 33 -1.65 -14.42 -0.64
C LEU A 33 -2.13 -13.39 -1.68
N ILE A 34 -1.81 -13.62 -2.95
CA ILE A 34 -2.25 -12.76 -4.07
C ILE A 34 -3.78 -12.70 -4.14
N GLU A 35 -4.46 -13.84 -4.00
CA GLU A 35 -5.91 -13.91 -3.99
C GLU A 35 -6.51 -13.17 -2.79
N LEU A 36 -5.93 -13.32 -1.60
CA LEU A 36 -6.36 -12.61 -0.40
C LEU A 36 -6.20 -11.09 -0.54
N ILE A 37 -5.09 -10.61 -1.12
CA ILE A 37 -4.88 -9.19 -1.41
C ILE A 37 -5.92 -8.70 -2.44
N ALA A 38 -6.18 -9.47 -3.49
CA ALA A 38 -7.18 -9.13 -4.51
C ALA A 38 -8.62 -9.07 -3.94
N GLN A 39 -8.89 -9.79 -2.85
CA GLN A 39 -10.17 -9.81 -2.15
C GLN A 39 -10.27 -8.78 -1.01
N THR A 40 -9.35 -7.80 -0.94
CA THR A 40 -9.37 -6.76 0.10
C THR A 40 -10.73 -6.05 0.11
N PRO A 41 -11.46 -6.07 1.24
CA PRO A 41 -12.78 -5.48 1.28
C PRO A 41 -12.69 -3.96 1.34
N GLN A 42 -13.65 -3.27 0.72
CA GLN A 42 -13.70 -1.80 0.69
C GLN A 42 -13.70 -1.19 2.11
N ALA A 43 -14.24 -1.91 3.10
CA ALA A 43 -14.27 -1.50 4.50
C ALA A 43 -12.87 -1.25 5.11
N VAL A 44 -11.80 -1.82 4.53
CA VAL A 44 -10.41 -1.52 4.91
C VAL A 44 -10.13 -0.02 4.76
N TRP A 45 -10.71 0.62 3.76
CA TRP A 45 -10.41 1.98 3.35
C TRP A 45 -11.36 3.04 3.94
N GLY A 46 -12.09 2.71 5.00
CA GLY A 46 -13.05 3.60 5.66
C GLY A 46 -14.51 3.15 5.52
N PRO A 47 -15.49 4.02 5.82
CA PRO A 47 -15.37 5.49 5.84
C PRO A 47 -14.77 6.09 7.11
N THR A 48 -14.89 5.43 8.27
CA THR A 48 -14.29 5.87 9.55
C THR A 48 -13.02 5.10 9.88
N LEU A 49 -12.17 5.60 10.77
CA LEU A 49 -11.06 4.84 11.32
C LEU A 49 -11.44 4.15 12.64
N SER A 50 -11.44 2.82 12.67
CA SER A 50 -11.47 1.99 13.87
C SER A 50 -10.15 1.25 14.07
N ASP A 51 -9.93 0.68 15.26
CA ASP A 51 -8.75 -0.17 15.54
C ASP A 51 -8.67 -1.35 14.56
N ALA A 52 -9.81 -1.95 14.24
CA ALA A 52 -9.90 -3.05 13.27
C ALA A 52 -9.44 -2.61 11.87
N GLN A 53 -9.85 -1.41 11.41
CA GLN A 53 -9.43 -0.88 10.12
C GLN A 53 -7.96 -0.47 10.11
N SER A 54 -7.48 0.16 11.18
CA SER A 54 -6.06 0.49 11.35
C SER A 54 -5.20 -0.76 11.21
N GLN A 55 -5.57 -1.85 11.90
CA GLN A 55 -4.91 -3.14 11.78
C GLN A 55 -5.07 -3.72 10.37
N ALA A 56 -6.25 -3.62 9.75
CA ALA A 56 -6.51 -4.14 8.41
C ALA A 56 -5.61 -3.49 7.35
N ILE A 57 -5.53 -2.16 7.35
CA ILE A 57 -4.72 -1.38 6.42
C ILE A 57 -3.24 -1.75 6.58
N ALA A 58 -2.76 -1.82 7.82
CA ALA A 58 -1.37 -2.21 8.10
C ALA A 58 -1.06 -3.64 7.62
N THR A 59 -1.98 -4.58 7.87
CA THR A 59 -1.83 -5.98 7.48
C THR A 59 -1.89 -6.16 5.96
N TRP A 60 -2.77 -5.42 5.28
CA TRP A 60 -2.84 -5.37 3.83
C TRP A 60 -1.52 -4.89 3.21
N LEU A 61 -0.95 -3.81 3.75
CA LEU A 61 0.31 -3.27 3.24
C LEU A 61 1.46 -4.24 3.46
N ASP A 62 1.57 -4.86 4.65
CA ASP A 62 2.58 -5.87 4.94
C ASP A 62 2.47 -7.06 3.98
N ALA A 63 1.26 -7.60 3.77
CA ALA A 63 1.01 -8.68 2.83
C ALA A 63 1.44 -8.31 1.40
N SER A 64 1.07 -7.12 0.94
CA SER A 64 1.39 -6.64 -0.41
C SER A 64 2.90 -6.43 -0.61
N LEU A 65 3.59 -5.91 0.40
CA LEU A 65 5.05 -5.74 0.36
C LEU A 65 5.78 -7.09 0.40
N ARG A 66 5.30 -8.07 1.16
CA ARG A 66 5.87 -9.43 1.14
C ARG A 66 5.77 -10.07 -0.22
N GLN A 67 4.63 -9.87 -0.88
CA GLN A 67 4.38 -10.39 -2.22
C GLN A 67 5.30 -9.69 -3.25
N PHE A 68 5.60 -8.40 -3.08
CA PHE A 68 6.67 -7.73 -3.83
C PHE A 68 8.04 -8.36 -3.56
N GLU A 69 8.44 -8.49 -2.30
CA GLU A 69 9.75 -9.03 -1.90
C GLU A 69 10.00 -10.43 -2.45
N HIS A 70 8.97 -11.30 -2.43
CA HIS A 70 9.05 -12.66 -2.95
C HIS A 70 9.42 -12.72 -4.44
N VAL A 71 8.91 -11.79 -5.24
CA VAL A 71 9.09 -11.80 -6.70
C VAL A 71 10.16 -10.83 -7.21
N ARG A 72 10.71 -9.96 -6.34
CA ARG A 72 11.55 -8.81 -6.74
C ARG A 72 12.78 -9.17 -7.57
N GLU A 73 13.44 -10.28 -7.27
CA GLU A 73 14.69 -10.68 -7.93
C GLU A 73 14.44 -11.54 -9.17
N ARG A 74 13.41 -12.39 -9.13
CA ARG A 74 13.14 -13.39 -10.17
C ARG A 74 12.23 -12.86 -11.28
N LYS A 75 11.32 -11.95 -10.95
CA LYS A 75 10.26 -11.46 -11.84
C LYS A 75 10.13 -9.93 -11.70
N PRO A 76 11.13 -9.15 -12.16
CA PRO A 76 11.20 -7.72 -11.85
C PRO A 76 10.03 -6.90 -12.40
N ILE A 77 9.49 -7.27 -13.57
CA ILE A 77 8.28 -6.64 -14.12
C ILE A 77 7.07 -6.92 -13.23
N GLN A 78 6.91 -8.16 -12.76
CA GLN A 78 5.82 -8.50 -11.85
C GLN A 78 5.98 -7.73 -10.53
N ALA A 79 7.18 -7.70 -9.96
CA ALA A 79 7.48 -6.95 -8.74
C ALA A 79 7.09 -5.46 -8.87
N TYR A 80 7.46 -4.84 -9.98
CA TYR A 80 7.09 -3.45 -10.24
C TYR A 80 5.58 -3.25 -10.32
N HIS A 81 4.85 -4.14 -11.01
CA HIS A 81 3.38 -4.09 -11.07
C HIS A 81 2.74 -4.19 -9.69
N ARG A 82 3.35 -4.92 -8.75
CA ARG A 82 2.85 -5.03 -7.37
C ARG A 82 3.01 -3.73 -6.61
N LEU A 83 4.16 -3.07 -6.73
CA LEU A 83 4.32 -1.72 -6.17
C LEU A 83 3.36 -0.71 -6.80
N GLN A 84 3.10 -0.81 -8.11
CA GLN A 84 2.11 0.04 -8.78
C GLN A 84 0.68 -0.18 -8.26
N ALA A 85 0.31 -1.43 -7.96
CA ALA A 85 -1.00 -1.73 -7.37
C ALA A 85 -1.14 -1.10 -5.97
N ILE A 86 -0.13 -1.28 -5.12
CA ILE A 86 -0.08 -0.64 -3.78
C ILE A 86 -0.22 0.87 -3.92
N TYR A 87 0.56 1.48 -4.81
CA TYR A 87 0.50 2.91 -5.08
C TYR A 87 -0.90 3.37 -5.51
N ALA A 88 -1.54 2.63 -6.42
CA ALA A 88 -2.87 2.97 -6.93
C ALA A 88 -3.94 2.94 -5.83
N ASP A 89 -3.94 1.90 -4.97
CA ASP A 89 -4.91 1.77 -3.88
C ASP A 89 -4.75 2.88 -2.83
N LEU A 90 -3.49 3.22 -2.48
CA LEU A 90 -3.20 4.33 -1.58
C LEU A 90 -3.59 5.69 -2.19
N ALA A 91 -3.29 5.91 -3.47
CA ALA A 91 -3.63 7.16 -4.18
C ALA A 91 -5.14 7.34 -4.32
N HIS A 92 -5.87 6.25 -4.58
CA HIS A 92 -7.32 6.27 -4.62
C HIS A 92 -7.89 6.66 -3.25
N THR A 93 -7.46 5.98 -2.18
CA THR A 93 -7.94 6.27 -0.82
C THR A 93 -7.63 7.70 -0.37
N ALA A 94 -6.42 8.20 -0.64
CA ALA A 94 -6.04 9.58 -0.30
C ALA A 94 -6.93 10.64 -0.97
N LYS A 95 -7.46 10.35 -2.17
CA LYS A 95 -8.37 11.22 -2.94
C LYS A 95 -9.84 11.12 -2.52
N THR A 96 -10.23 10.04 -1.85
CA THR A 96 -11.63 9.80 -1.48
C THR A 96 -12.07 10.74 -0.37
N LEU A 97 -12.96 11.69 -0.69
CA LEU A 97 -13.41 12.72 0.25
C LEU A 97 -14.23 12.17 1.43
N ASP A 98 -14.96 11.08 1.21
CA ASP A 98 -15.79 10.42 2.23
C ASP A 98 -14.97 9.49 3.16
N CYS A 99 -13.65 9.44 2.97
CA CYS A 99 -12.74 8.67 3.81
C CYS A 99 -12.23 9.51 4.98
N ASP A 100 -12.11 8.88 6.15
CA ASP A 100 -11.51 9.44 7.36
C ASP A 100 -10.19 10.17 7.07
N ILE A 101 -10.05 11.40 7.59
CA ILE A 101 -8.87 12.22 7.38
C ILE A 101 -7.58 11.54 7.84
N HIS A 102 -7.62 10.71 8.88
CA HIS A 102 -6.46 9.99 9.38
C HIS A 102 -6.07 8.83 8.46
N ILE A 103 -7.04 8.15 7.84
CA ILE A 103 -6.76 7.13 6.80
C ILE A 103 -6.13 7.80 5.58
N ARG A 104 -6.68 8.95 5.15
CA ARG A 104 -6.13 9.72 4.03
C ARG A 104 -4.70 10.20 4.31
N ASP A 105 -4.44 10.78 5.49
CA ASP A 105 -3.09 11.21 5.90
C ASP A 105 -2.10 10.04 5.94
N TRP A 106 -2.52 8.92 6.51
CA TRP A 106 -1.71 7.71 6.51
C TRP A 106 -1.36 7.23 5.08
N CYS A 107 -2.34 7.22 4.18
CA CYS A 107 -2.12 6.86 2.78
C CYS A 107 -1.16 7.82 2.09
N MET A 108 -1.29 9.14 2.32
CA MET A 108 -0.37 10.15 1.77
C MET A 108 1.07 9.94 2.22
N ARG A 109 1.30 9.72 3.52
CA ARG A 109 2.64 9.43 4.04
C ARG A 109 3.20 8.15 3.44
N ARG A 110 2.40 7.08 3.32
CA ARG A 110 2.83 5.82 2.72
C ARG A 110 3.10 5.93 1.22
N LEU A 111 2.36 6.76 0.47
CA LEU A 111 2.62 7.00 -0.95
C LEU A 111 4.05 7.49 -1.18
N GLN A 112 4.57 8.38 -0.34
CA GLN A 112 5.95 8.86 -0.46
C GLN A 112 6.96 7.72 -0.29
N HIS A 113 6.77 6.88 0.74
CA HIS A 113 7.63 5.71 0.97
C HIS A 113 7.57 4.73 -0.20
N ILE A 114 6.38 4.44 -0.73
CA ILE A 114 6.20 3.54 -1.88
C ILE A 114 6.82 4.15 -3.15
N THR A 115 6.70 5.45 -3.38
CA THR A 115 7.38 6.12 -4.50
C THR A 115 8.89 5.96 -4.40
N VAL A 116 9.48 6.19 -3.23
CA VAL A 116 10.92 6.01 -3.02
C VAL A 116 11.35 4.56 -3.26
N LEU A 117 10.57 3.60 -2.76
CA LEU A 117 10.82 2.18 -2.98
C LEU A 117 10.76 1.82 -4.47
N MET A 118 9.75 2.29 -5.20
CA MET A 118 9.61 2.08 -6.64
C MET A 118 10.78 2.70 -7.42
N LEU A 119 11.19 3.93 -7.10
CA LEU A 119 12.32 4.60 -7.74
C LEU A 119 13.63 3.83 -7.50
N THR A 120 13.87 3.44 -6.25
CA THR A 120 15.05 2.66 -5.86
C THR A 120 15.07 1.33 -6.59
N PHE A 121 13.93 0.63 -6.62
CA PHE A 121 13.78 -0.63 -7.33
C PHE A 121 14.13 -0.46 -8.81
N CYS A 122 13.55 0.52 -9.51
CA CYS A 122 13.83 0.77 -10.93
C CYS A 122 15.31 1.12 -11.19
N GLN A 123 15.94 1.89 -10.31
CA GLN A 123 17.36 2.28 -10.46
C GLN A 123 18.32 1.09 -10.32
N GLN A 124 17.92 0.06 -9.59
CA GLN A 124 18.70 -1.17 -9.44
C GLN A 124 18.55 -2.13 -10.64
N GLN A 125 17.56 -1.93 -11.50
CA GLN A 125 17.33 -2.81 -12.65
C GLN A 125 18.18 -2.42 -13.86
N MET A 126 18.54 -3.43 -14.66
CA MET A 126 19.24 -3.21 -15.93
C MET A 126 18.25 -2.92 -17.07
N GLY A 127 18.58 -1.96 -17.94
CA GLY A 127 17.86 -1.69 -19.18
C GLY A 127 17.13 -0.34 -19.23
N SER A 128 16.97 0.19 -20.44
CA SER A 128 16.42 1.54 -20.69
C SER A 128 14.95 1.71 -20.31
N ILE A 129 14.18 0.61 -20.26
CA ILE A 129 12.76 0.64 -19.85
C ILE A 129 12.59 1.20 -18.43
N TRP A 130 13.53 0.95 -17.53
CA TRP A 130 13.46 1.38 -16.14
C TRP A 130 13.69 2.89 -15.99
N ALA A 131 14.56 3.47 -16.82
CA ALA A 131 14.73 4.92 -16.89
C ALA A 131 13.42 5.62 -17.31
N LEU A 132 12.69 5.03 -18.28
CA LEU A 132 11.37 5.52 -18.67
C LEU A 132 10.36 5.39 -17.52
N ARG A 133 10.32 4.25 -16.82
CA ARG A 133 9.44 4.04 -15.66
C ARG A 133 9.70 5.06 -14.55
N VAL A 134 10.97 5.33 -14.24
CA VAL A 134 11.38 6.36 -13.28
C VAL A 134 10.87 7.74 -13.67
N LYS A 135 10.96 8.11 -14.95
CA LYS A 135 10.45 9.41 -15.44
C LYS A 135 8.93 9.50 -15.27
N GLN A 136 8.20 8.50 -15.75
CA GLN A 136 6.73 8.42 -15.64
C GLN A 136 6.26 8.46 -14.19
N LEU A 137 6.93 7.73 -13.31
CA LEU A 137 6.60 7.69 -11.88
C LEU A 137 6.78 9.05 -11.22
N ARG A 138 7.88 9.76 -11.51
CA ARG A 138 8.12 11.09 -10.96
C ARG A 138 7.05 12.09 -11.38
N GLU A 139 6.74 12.13 -12.68
CA GLU A 139 5.71 13.02 -13.24
C GLU A 139 4.33 12.73 -12.63
N ALA A 140 3.94 11.46 -12.56
CA ALA A 140 2.67 11.05 -11.98
C ALA A 140 2.59 11.35 -10.48
N HIS A 141 3.68 11.18 -9.73
CA HIS A 141 3.70 11.45 -8.30
C HIS A 141 3.63 12.95 -8.00
N VAL A 142 4.38 13.80 -8.73
CA VAL A 142 4.29 15.26 -8.56
C VAL A 142 2.86 15.75 -8.85
N ALA A 143 2.27 15.34 -9.98
CA ALA A 143 0.90 15.70 -10.32
C ALA A 143 -0.13 15.22 -9.27
N LEU A 144 0.10 14.04 -8.66
CA LEU A 144 -0.74 13.55 -7.58
C LEU A 144 -0.62 14.43 -6.32
N MET A 145 0.60 14.78 -5.91
CA MET A 145 0.82 15.58 -4.70
C MET A 145 0.26 17.00 -4.85
N GLU A 146 0.33 17.58 -6.04
CA GLU A 146 -0.32 18.86 -6.38
C GLU A 146 -1.85 18.77 -6.26
N GLN A 147 -2.47 17.70 -6.79
CA GLN A 147 -3.92 17.48 -6.69
C GLN A 147 -4.41 17.27 -5.26
N LEU A 148 -3.57 16.69 -4.41
CA LEU A 148 -3.87 16.46 -3.00
C LEU A 148 -3.64 17.72 -2.14
N GLU A 149 -3.20 18.83 -2.74
CA GLU A 149 -2.81 20.07 -2.07
C GLU A 149 -1.83 19.80 -0.91
N TRP A 150 -0.96 18.81 -1.06
CA TRP A 150 -0.10 18.37 0.02
C TRP A 150 0.99 19.42 0.26
N ASN A 151 0.70 20.33 1.18
CA ASN A 151 1.71 21.14 1.85
C ASN A 151 1.99 20.46 3.20
N GLU A 152 3.22 20.01 3.40
CA GLU A 152 3.74 19.37 4.62
C GLU A 152 3.54 20.22 5.91
N SER A 153 2.98 21.43 5.80
CA SER A 153 2.70 22.40 6.86
C SER A 153 1.50 22.09 7.77
N HIS A 154 0.85 20.94 7.65
CA HIS A 154 -0.22 20.54 8.57
C HIS A 154 0.27 20.00 9.93
N GLU A 155 1.56 19.71 10.11
CA GLU A 155 2.09 19.24 11.40
C GLU A 155 2.22 20.32 12.49
N PHE A 156 1.99 21.61 12.19
CA PHE A 156 2.09 22.69 13.20
C PHE A 156 0.78 23.39 13.57
N ARG A 157 -0.36 23.11 12.91
CA ARG A 157 -1.60 23.90 13.15
C ARG A 157 -2.58 23.34 14.17
N HIS A 158 -2.44 22.08 14.59
CA HIS A 158 -3.33 21.48 15.60
C HIS A 158 -2.76 21.42 17.01
N ALA A 159 -1.50 21.81 17.23
CA ALA A 159 -0.89 21.88 18.56
C ALA A 159 -0.96 23.28 19.22
N SER A 160 -1.35 24.34 18.50
CA SER A 160 -1.25 25.72 18.98
C SER A 160 -2.57 26.46 19.22
N THR A 161 -3.73 25.79 19.18
CA THR A 161 -5.04 26.45 19.42
C THR A 161 -5.77 25.93 20.67
N ARG A 162 -5.01 25.64 21.73
CA ARG A 162 -5.52 25.59 23.11
C ARG A 162 -4.52 26.25 24.05
N ARG A 163 -4.46 27.57 23.98
CA ARG A 163 -4.04 28.50 25.04
C ARG A 163 -4.17 29.89 24.43
N HIS A 164 -5.22 30.61 24.83
CA HIS A 164 -5.24 31.98 25.35
C HIS A 164 -6.71 32.33 25.57
#